data_AF-A0A820ZKX2-F1
#
_entry.id   AF-A0A820ZKX2-F1
#
_cell.length_a   1.000
_cell.length_b   1.000
_cell.length_c   1.000
_cell.angle_alpha   90.00
_cell.angle_beta   90.00
_cell.angle_gamma   90.00
#
_symmetry.space_group_name_H-M   'P 1'
#
loop_
_entity.id
_entity.type
_entity.pdbx_description
1 polymer ?
#
loop_
_entity_poly.entity_id
_entity_poly.type
_entity_poly.pdbx_seq_one_letter_code
_entity_poly.pdbx_strand_id
1 'polypeptide(L)'
;MPNNKWIGDLKTILQVAKARLNVREKKKSEQVAKERYTVADYVRNNKIPRARIAVEHLVREDYKIEAMDRIEAYLDTLLMRMQLIKDRPKNGAVDPAVEQPLANILWAAPFLTQDIPELGQVTLMFKKH
;
A
#
# COMPACT_ATOMS: atom_id res chain seq x y z
N MET A 1 -8.51 5.28 -25.76
CA MET A 1 -9.32 4.30 -25.00
C MET A 1 -8.41 3.19 -24.54
N PRO A 2 -8.47 2.73 -23.27
CA PRO A 2 -7.64 1.62 -22.82
C PRO A 2 -7.94 0.37 -23.63
N ASN A 3 -6.93 -0.18 -24.32
CA ASN A 3 -7.08 -1.42 -25.08
C ASN A 3 -7.13 -2.62 -24.10
N ASN A 4 -7.72 -3.75 -24.52
CA ASN A 4 -7.85 -4.96 -23.69
C ASN A 4 -6.50 -5.43 -23.10
N LYS A 5 -5.40 -5.20 -23.83
CA LYS A 5 -4.04 -5.47 -23.34
C LYS A 5 -3.69 -4.65 -22.09
N TRP A 6 -3.94 -3.33 -22.10
CA TRP A 6 -3.65 -2.45 -20.96
C TRP A 6 -4.43 -2.85 -19.71
N ILE A 7 -5.69 -3.26 -19.88
CA ILE A 7 -6.55 -3.70 -18.76
C ILE A 7 -6.03 -5.00 -18.16
N GLY A 8 -5.55 -5.93 -19.00
CA GLY A 8 -4.91 -7.17 -18.55
C GLY A 8 -3.60 -6.91 -17.80
N ASP A 9 -2.75 -6.04 -18.34
CA ASP A 9 -1.48 -5.64 -17.72
C ASP A 9 -1.72 -4.96 -16.36
N LEU A 10 -2.69 -4.04 -16.28
CA LEU A 10 -3.09 -3.38 -15.03
C LEU A 10 -3.58 -4.39 -13.99
N LYS A 11 -4.49 -5.29 -14.37
CA LYS A 11 -5.01 -6.33 -13.47
C LYS A 11 -3.87 -7.18 -12.88
N THR A 12 -2.92 -7.57 -13.73
CA THR A 12 -1.78 -8.40 -13.33
C THR A 12 -0.91 -7.67 -12.32
N ILE A 13 -0.56 -6.41 -12.59
CA ILE A 13 0.28 -5.60 -11.68
C ILE A 13 -0.43 -5.37 -10.33
N LEU A 14 -1.74 -5.11 -10.33
CA LEU A 14 -2.52 -4.96 -9.09
C LEU A 14 -2.53 -6.24 -8.25
N GLN A 15 -2.66 -7.41 -8.88
CA GLN A 15 -2.61 -8.70 -8.17
C GLN A 15 -1.22 -8.98 -7.58
N VAL A 16 -0.16 -8.66 -8.32
CA VAL A 16 1.22 -8.80 -7.82
C VAL A 16 1.47 -7.83 -6.65
N ALA A 17 1.01 -6.59 -6.75
CA ALA A 17 1.12 -5.59 -5.68
C ALA A 17 0.42 -6.07 -4.40
N LYS A 18 -0.81 -6.60 -4.53
CA LYS A 18 -1.57 -7.17 -3.41
C LYS A 18 -0.83 -8.34 -2.75
N ALA A 19 -0.34 -9.30 -3.55
CA ALA A 19 0.38 -10.46 -3.00
C ALA A 19 1.64 -10.03 -2.23
N ARG A 20 2.36 -9.02 -2.73
CA ARG A 20 3.54 -8.48 -2.06
C ARG A 20 3.20 -7.73 -0.77
N LEU A 21 2.10 -6.96 -0.77
CA LEU A 21 1.58 -6.26 0.42
C LEU A 21 1.37 -7.24 1.57
N ASN A 22 0.60 -8.30 1.34
CA ASN A 22 0.28 -9.30 2.35
C ASN A 22 1.54 -9.94 2.98
N VAL A 23 2.52 -10.32 2.14
CA VAL A 23 3.80 -10.86 2.62
C VAL A 23 4.58 -9.83 3.45
N ARG A 24 4.57 -8.56 3.03
CA ARG A 24 5.29 -7.50 3.71
C ARG A 24 4.66 -7.09 5.04
N GLU A 25 3.34 -7.02 5.09
CA GLU A 25 2.58 -6.76 6.32
C GLU A 25 2.85 -7.82 7.36
N LYS A 26 2.73 -9.10 7.00
CA LYS A 26 3.02 -10.21 7.90
C LYS A 26 4.45 -10.14 8.44
N LYS A 27 5.42 -9.91 7.55
CA LYS A 27 6.83 -9.77 7.93
C LYS A 27 7.06 -8.60 8.89
N LYS A 28 6.45 -7.44 8.63
CA LYS A 28 6.60 -6.25 9.48
C LYS A 28 5.91 -6.42 10.84
N SER A 29 4.73 -7.02 10.87
CA SER A 29 4.00 -7.31 12.12
C SER A 29 4.82 -8.23 13.04
N GLU A 30 5.42 -9.28 12.48
CA GLU A 30 6.33 -10.16 13.23
C GLU A 30 7.59 -9.43 13.73
N GLN A 31 8.15 -8.52 12.93
CA GLN A 31 9.31 -7.71 13.31
C GLN A 31 8.96 -6.76 14.47
N VAL A 32 7.84 -6.05 14.38
CA VAL A 32 7.36 -5.15 15.44
C VAL A 32 7.09 -5.93 16.73
N ALA A 33 6.45 -7.11 16.64
CA ALA A 33 6.20 -7.96 17.80
C ALA A 33 7.50 -8.33 18.54
N LYS A 34 8.59 -8.60 17.81
CA LYS A 34 9.92 -8.86 18.39
C LYS A 34 10.52 -7.61 19.03
N GLU A 35 10.43 -6.46 18.37
CA GLU A 35 10.97 -5.18 18.87
C GLU A 35 10.31 -4.73 20.17
N ARG A 36 9.03 -5.07 20.40
CA ARG A 36 8.33 -4.80 21.68
C ARG A 36 9.05 -5.44 22.88
N TYR A 37 9.61 -6.65 22.73
CA TYR A 37 10.41 -7.28 23.78
C TYR A 37 11.72 -6.54 24.04
N THR A 38 12.37 -6.06 22.98
CA THR A 38 13.60 -5.26 23.10
C THR A 38 13.36 -3.95 23.85
N VAL A 39 12.22 -3.29 23.61
CA VAL A 39 11.81 -2.11 24.38
C VAL A 39 11.64 -2.45 25.87
N ALA A 40 10.98 -3.57 26.19
CA ALA A 40 10.83 -4.02 27.58
C ALA A 40 12.18 -4.23 28.26
N ASP A 41 13.17 -4.79 27.55
CA ASP A 41 14.52 -4.96 28.09
C ASP A 41 15.26 -3.64 28.30
N TYR A 42 15.06 -2.62 27.44
CA TYR A 42 15.60 -1.29 27.69
C TYR A 42 15.02 -0.65 28.95
N VAL A 43 13.72 -0.84 29.22
CA VAL A 43 13.07 -0.35 30.43
C VAL A 43 13.62 -1.08 31.67
N ARG A 44 13.72 -2.41 31.64
CA ARG A 44 14.28 -3.22 32.74
C ARG A 44 15.72 -2.83 33.09
N ASN A 45 16.52 -2.48 32.09
CA ASN A 45 17.91 -2.05 32.28
C ASN A 45 18.05 -0.54 32.57
N ASN A 46 16.96 0.17 32.86
CA ASN A 46 16.91 1.61 33.14
C ASN A 46 17.48 2.50 32.00
N LYS A 47 17.47 2.02 30.75
CA LYS A 47 17.94 2.74 29.55
C LYS A 47 16.81 3.57 28.92
N ILE A 48 16.21 4.46 29.70
CA ILE A 48 15.00 5.20 29.33
C ILE A 48 15.12 6.01 28.02
N PRO A 49 16.23 6.75 27.76
CA PRO A 49 16.36 7.49 26.49
C PRO A 49 16.33 6.58 25.26
N ARG A 50 16.95 5.40 25.36
CA ARG A 50 16.98 4.41 24.27
C ARG A 50 15.62 3.74 24.08
N ALA A 51 14.90 3.48 25.17
CA ALA A 51 13.53 2.98 25.12
C ALA A 51 12.60 3.97 24.40
N ARG A 52 12.71 5.28 24.66
CA ARG A 52 11.91 6.31 23.98
C ARG A 52 12.12 6.31 22.46
N ILE A 53 13.37 6.32 22.01
CA ILE A 53 13.70 6.28 20.57
C ILE A 53 13.13 5.02 19.92
N ALA A 54 13.27 3.86 20.58
CA ALA A 54 12.75 2.59 20.07
C ALA A 54 11.22 2.58 20.01
N VAL A 55 10.53 3.17 20.98
CA VAL A 55 9.06 3.29 20.97
C VAL A 55 8.59 4.18 19.82
N GLU A 56 9.24 5.32 19.57
CA GLU A 56 8.88 6.18 18.44
C GLU A 56 9.04 5.47 17.10
N HIS A 57 10.09 4.68 16.93
CA HIS A 57 10.27 3.83 15.75
C HIS A 57 9.14 2.82 15.62
N LEU A 58 8.81 2.13 16.72
CA LEU A 58 7.78 1.12 16.76
C LEU A 58 6.39 1.67 16.38
N VAL A 59 6.04 2.84 16.90
CA VAL A 59 4.79 3.53 16.58
C VAL A 59 4.72 3.90 15.09
N ARG A 60 5.83 4.38 14.50
CA ARG A 60 5.87 4.67 13.05
C ARG A 60 5.71 3.41 12.20
N GLU A 61 6.28 2.29 12.63
CA GLU A 61 6.13 1.01 11.94
C GLU A 61 4.70 0.46 12.05
N ASP A 62 4.05 0.58 13.21
CA ASP A 62 2.63 0.23 13.39
C ASP A 62 1.73 1.03 12.44
N TYR A 63 1.89 2.37 12.38
CA TYR A 63 1.15 3.20 11.42
C TYR A 63 1.42 2.82 9.96
N LYS A 64 2.64 2.39 9.65
CA LYS A 64 3.00 1.96 8.29
C LYS A 64 2.30 0.66 7.92
N ILE A 65 2.17 -0.29 8.86
CA ILE A 65 1.41 -1.53 8.66
C ILE A 65 -0.08 -1.21 8.43
N GLU A 66 -0.67 -0.34 9.25
CA GLU A 66 -2.07 0.11 9.08
C GLU A 66 -2.30 0.80 7.73
N ALA A 67 -1.35 1.63 7.27
CA ALA A 67 -1.44 2.27 5.97
C ALA A 67 -1.38 1.25 4.82
N MET A 68 -0.60 0.18 4.95
CA MET A 68 -0.51 -0.90 3.96
C MET A 68 -1.85 -1.64 3.85
N ASP A 69 -2.50 -1.96 4.98
CA ASP A 69 -3.82 -2.61 5.01
C ASP A 69 -4.90 -1.76 4.32
N ARG A 70 -4.89 -0.44 4.58
CA ARG A 70 -5.81 0.49 3.90
C ARG A 70 -5.62 0.51 2.38
N ILE A 71 -4.38 0.35 1.91
CA ILE A 71 -4.05 0.33 0.48
C ILE A 71 -4.42 -1.01 -0.14
N GLU A 72 -4.26 -2.13 0.57
CA GLU A 72 -4.75 -3.44 0.14
C GLU A 72 -6.26 -3.39 -0.14
N ALA A 73 -7.04 -2.80 0.78
CA ALA A 73 -8.48 -2.63 0.59
C ALA A 73 -8.84 -1.79 -0.66
N TYR A 74 -8.04 -0.76 -0.97
CA TYR A 74 -8.22 0.03 -2.20
C TYR A 74 -7.85 -0.76 -3.46
N LEU A 75 -6.78 -1.57 -3.42
CA LEU A 75 -6.40 -2.44 -4.54
C LEU A 75 -7.50 -3.48 -4.83
N ASP A 76 -8.11 -4.05 -3.80
CA ASP A 76 -9.24 -4.96 -3.94
C ASP A 76 -10.47 -4.29 -4.54
N THR A 77 -10.76 -3.08 -4.07
CA THR A 77 -11.86 -2.28 -4.61
C THR A 77 -11.65 -2.00 -6.12
N LEU A 78 -10.42 -1.66 -6.53
CA LEU A 78 -10.10 -1.47 -7.94
C LEU A 78 -10.20 -2.76 -8.75
N LEU A 79 -9.67 -3.87 -8.23
CA LEU A 79 -9.72 -5.18 -8.89
C LEU A 79 -11.16 -5.66 -9.13
N MET A 80 -12.05 -5.47 -8.15
CA MET A 80 -13.47 -5.80 -8.28
C MET A 80 -14.20 -4.91 -9.29
N ARG A 81 -13.75 -3.66 -9.47
CA ARG A 81 -14.39 -2.64 -10.31
C ARG A 81 -13.69 -2.41 -11.65
N MET A 82 -12.85 -3.33 -12.10
CA MET A 82 -12.10 -3.21 -13.37
C MET A 82 -13.00 -3.02 -14.61
N GLN A 83 -14.26 -3.50 -14.59
CA GLN A 83 -15.20 -3.28 -15.70
C GLN A 83 -15.57 -1.80 -15.86
N LEU A 84 -15.69 -1.05 -14.76
CA LEU A 84 -15.96 0.39 -14.81
C LEU A 84 -14.77 1.18 -15.41
N ILE A 85 -13.55 0.66 -15.25
CA ILE A 85 -12.34 1.22 -15.87
C ILE A 85 -12.33 0.94 -17.38
N LYS A 86 -12.83 -0.22 -17.80
CA LYS A 86 -12.95 -0.63 -19.20
C LYS A 86 -13.98 0.22 -19.95
N ASP A 87 -15.17 0.36 -19.38
CA ASP A 87 -16.32 0.97 -20.03
C ASP A 87 -16.41 2.49 -19.77
N ARG A 88 -15.26 3.14 -19.53
CA ARG A 88 -15.20 4.56 -19.18
C ARG A 88 -16.00 5.39 -20.20
N PRO A 89 -16.99 6.17 -19.76
CA PRO A 89 -17.81 6.94 -20.68
C PRO A 89 -16.98 8.05 -21.34
N LYS A 90 -17.24 8.32 -22.62
CA LYS A 90 -16.45 9.26 -23.45
C LYS A 90 -16.50 10.72 -22.97
N ASN A 91 -17.43 11.03 -22.06
CA ASN A 91 -17.59 12.33 -21.42
C ASN A 91 -16.54 12.62 -20.33
N GLY A 92 -15.64 11.67 -20.02
CA GLY A 92 -14.50 11.90 -19.13
C GLY A 92 -14.80 11.76 -17.64
N ALA A 93 -16.04 11.50 -17.25
CA ALA A 93 -16.40 11.26 -15.86
C ALA A 93 -15.85 9.89 -15.40
N VAL A 94 -15.00 9.91 -14.37
CA VAL A 94 -14.59 8.69 -13.65
C VAL A 94 -15.64 8.43 -12.58
N ASP A 95 -16.09 7.18 -12.46
CA ASP A 95 -16.99 6.81 -11.38
C ASP A 95 -16.30 7.08 -10.02
N PRO A 96 -16.94 7.80 -9.08
CA PRO A 96 -16.38 8.05 -7.75
C PRO A 96 -15.91 6.78 -7.03
N ALA A 97 -16.53 5.64 -7.33
CA ALA A 97 -16.19 4.33 -6.80
C ALA A 97 -14.82 3.80 -7.25
N VAL A 98 -14.25 4.37 -8.32
CA VAL A 98 -12.91 4.08 -8.86
C VAL A 98 -11.95 5.24 -8.60
N GLU A 99 -12.44 6.49 -8.68
CA GLU A 99 -11.64 7.69 -8.48
C GLU A 99 -10.98 7.72 -7.10
N GLN A 100 -11.76 7.50 -6.03
CA GLN A 100 -11.25 7.59 -4.67
C GLN A 100 -10.16 6.55 -4.36
N PRO A 101 -10.34 5.23 -4.65
CA PRO A 101 -9.27 4.25 -4.49
C PRO A 101 -8.04 4.57 -5.33
N LEU A 102 -8.22 5.01 -6.58
CA LEU A 102 -7.13 5.33 -7.48
C LEU A 102 -6.30 6.52 -6.96
N ALA A 103 -6.94 7.61 -6.56
CA ALA A 103 -6.28 8.79 -6.04
C ALA A 103 -5.44 8.47 -4.78
N ASN A 104 -6.00 7.68 -3.87
CA ASN A 104 -5.29 7.27 -2.65
C ASN A 104 -4.08 6.39 -2.96
N ILE A 105 -4.19 5.45 -3.90
CA ILE A 105 -3.07 4.61 -4.33
C ILE A 105 -1.96 5.44 -5.00
N LEU A 106 -2.32 6.36 -5.89
CA LEU A 106 -1.36 7.23 -6.59
C LEU A 106 -0.63 8.16 -5.61
N TRP A 107 -1.35 8.69 -4.62
CA TRP A 107 -0.76 9.51 -3.57
C TRP A 107 0.16 8.69 -2.65
N ALA A 108 -0.21 7.46 -2.31
CA ALA A 108 0.57 6.61 -1.42
C ALA A 108 1.80 5.96 -2.07
N ALA A 109 1.80 5.79 -3.39
CA ALA A 109 2.86 5.14 -4.16
C ALA A 109 4.30 5.58 -3.81
N PRO A 110 4.65 6.90 -3.78
CA PRO A 110 6.01 7.33 -3.47
C PRO A 110 6.49 6.91 -2.07
N PHE A 111 5.60 6.85 -1.08
CA PHE A 111 5.94 6.50 0.29
C PHE A 111 6.18 4.99 0.49
N LEU A 112 5.59 4.16 -0.38
CA LEU A 112 5.67 2.70 -0.29
C LEU A 112 6.53 2.05 -1.37
N THR A 113 7.11 2.83 -2.29
CA THR A 113 7.89 2.30 -3.42
C THR A 113 9.05 1.39 -2.98
N GLN A 114 9.66 1.65 -1.82
CA GLN A 114 10.74 0.82 -1.27
C GLN A 114 10.26 -0.59 -0.88
N ASP A 115 9.04 -0.72 -0.37
CA ASP A 115 8.46 -2.00 0.04
C ASP A 115 7.71 -2.68 -1.12
N ILE A 116 7.06 -1.87 -1.97
CA ILE A 116 6.17 -2.29 -3.06
C ILE A 116 6.49 -1.48 -4.32
N PRO A 117 7.45 -1.93 -5.15
CA PRO A 117 7.82 -1.23 -6.37
C PRO A 117 6.68 -1.20 -7.42
N GLU A 118 5.73 -2.14 -7.34
CA GLU A 118 4.59 -2.24 -8.25
C GLU A 118 3.69 -1.00 -8.20
N LEU A 119 3.54 -0.34 -7.05
CA LEU A 119 2.76 0.90 -6.93
C LEU A 119 3.34 2.04 -7.79
N GLY A 120 4.67 2.07 -7.96
CA GLY A 120 5.34 2.98 -8.88
C GLY A 120 4.98 2.68 -10.34
N GLN A 121 4.86 1.40 -10.70
CA GLN A 121 4.45 0.99 -12.05
C GLN A 121 2.98 1.36 -12.33
N VAL A 122 2.08 1.16 -11.36
CA VAL A 122 0.68 1.61 -11.46
C VAL A 122 0.62 3.11 -11.73
N THR A 123 1.38 3.91 -10.97
CA THR A 123 1.46 5.36 -11.16
C THR A 123 1.94 5.73 -12.57
N LEU A 124 2.94 5.02 -13.10
CA LEU A 124 3.44 5.25 -14.45
C LEU A 124 2.39 4.91 -15.53
N MET A 125 1.62 3.83 -15.33
CA MET A 125 0.55 3.44 -16.27
C MET A 125 -0.56 4.48 -16.35
N PHE A 126 -0.91 5.12 -15.22
CA PHE A 126 -1.92 6.18 -15.16
C PHE A 126 -1.39 7.57 -15.54
N LYS A 127 -0.08 7.83 -15.50
CA LYS A 127 0.51 9.10 -15.98
C LYS A 127 0.70 9.15 -17.50
N LYS A 128 0.83 7.99 -18.15
CA LYS A 128 1.05 7.88 -19.60
C LYS A 128 -0.23 8.02 -20.44
N HIS A 129 -1.39 8.08 -19.81
CA HIS A 129 -2.72 8.09 -20.42
C HIS A 129 -3.63 9.09 -19.74
#